data_AF-A0A0F0I9K3-F1
#
_entry.id   AF-A0A0F0I9K3-F1
#
_cell.length_a   1.000
_cell.length_b   1.000
_cell.length_c   1.000
_cell.angle_alpha   90.00
_cell.angle_beta   90.00
_cell.angle_gamma   90.00
#
_symmetry.space_group_name_H-M   'P 1'
#
loop_
_entity.id
_entity.type
_entity.pdbx_description
1 polymer ?
#
loop_
_entity_poly.entity_id
_entity_poly.type
_entity_poly.pdbx_seq_one_letter_code
_entity_poly.pdbx_strand_id
1 'polypeptide(L)'
;MAKMLEPFGGGDYPEAVKSALAKAYSVMRPEVKTLIFLFTDAPPHTNDPYMADSNNPEWEREDLRKPNRFDGLGAAFIDWVSAAKTLRSGARQAQVFAVLEPGMARHCAAYYNYLCTMTRGACVYLHNSHLATISKTTVELLLAWMGVEKPSVAGAADETLLGDLSRYISISGIKSIPNEDDEKAYKFFSYPYSKTPFAKDNIVTIRLSDEVIKKYLPKKMVPAMDPAKRWGTDLEYKKVTIQHLMRIIEEDIRAIALNPVFGSLWRVVCSDRTYPGRDDLVNAFSKRLEQIANAEEKADMKAWLEESYDYSAEVLDIIESVPQKEHFPCVFLDPTLDFSKVDAGSTDDETQPMGKLTRADLLEIGRSCDPRVLRRLGRILTRLSYVRKAGDLPEHIANTTSEEVPKIPLALATQAHGRQFWRVLLHVIVPGTLLTSRAAALLSALTLRLGIAPLAQAAEREMLSFKNKWNDVEIPETWAVSCLSLLLSADETYHKNSERTKADPANSGEAKEPTSLLNRSDRALFE
;
A
#
# COMPACT_ATOMS: atom_id res chain seq x y z
N MET A 1 20.73 -13.21 -5.34
CA MET A 1 22.09 -12.85 -4.87
C MET A 1 22.18 -12.86 -3.35
N ALA A 2 21.32 -12.13 -2.61
CA ALA A 2 21.33 -12.17 -1.13
C ALA A 2 20.94 -13.54 -0.51
N LYS A 3 19.99 -14.29 -1.10
CA LYS A 3 19.61 -15.65 -0.63
C LYS A 3 20.72 -16.71 -0.71
N MET A 4 21.83 -16.41 -1.40
CA MET A 4 23.00 -17.30 -1.53
C MET A 4 24.15 -16.87 -0.61
N LEU A 5 23.95 -15.84 0.22
CA LEU A 5 24.94 -15.44 1.21
C LEU A 5 24.80 -16.37 2.41
N GLU A 6 25.92 -16.93 2.85
CA GLU A 6 26.01 -17.74 4.05
C GLU A 6 26.60 -16.90 5.18
N PRO A 7 26.14 -17.08 6.44
CA PRO A 7 26.75 -16.42 7.58
C PRO A 7 28.21 -16.85 7.71
N PHE A 8 29.08 -15.87 7.94
CA PHE A 8 30.48 -16.08 8.24
C PHE A 8 30.80 -15.28 9.51
N GLY A 9 31.73 -15.77 10.32
CA GLY A 9 32.03 -15.17 11.63
C GLY A 9 33.51 -14.85 11.81
N GLY A 10 33.79 -13.82 12.59
CA GLY A 10 35.09 -13.51 13.15
C GLY A 10 35.36 -14.21 14.49
N GLY A 11 36.56 -13.96 15.04
CA GLY A 11 36.95 -14.46 16.36
C GLY A 11 36.74 -13.48 17.52
N ASP A 12 36.37 -12.22 17.22
CA ASP A 12 36.11 -11.17 18.20
C ASP A 12 34.75 -10.49 17.98
N TYR A 13 34.34 -9.62 18.92
CA TYR A 13 33.04 -8.96 18.85
C TYR A 13 33.00 -7.78 17.85
N PRO A 14 33.99 -6.86 17.81
CA PRO A 14 33.99 -5.83 16.78
C PRO A 14 34.25 -6.42 15.39
N GLU A 15 33.75 -5.77 14.35
CA GLU A 15 33.76 -6.29 12.99
C GLU A 15 34.46 -5.36 11.99
N ALA A 16 34.87 -5.92 10.85
CA ALA A 16 35.65 -5.26 9.80
C ALA A 16 34.81 -4.29 8.92
N VAL A 17 34.06 -3.40 9.56
CA VAL A 17 33.14 -2.45 8.89
C VAL A 17 33.91 -1.42 8.08
N LYS A 18 35.14 -1.05 8.47
CA LYS A 18 35.97 -0.08 7.73
C LYS A 18 36.34 -0.65 6.37
N SER A 19 36.65 -1.93 6.29
CA SER A 19 36.88 -2.66 5.04
C SER A 19 35.65 -2.70 4.13
N ALA A 20 34.46 -2.95 4.71
CA ALA A 20 33.22 -2.91 3.96
C ALA A 20 32.93 -1.51 3.38
N LEU A 21 33.15 -0.45 4.17
CA LEU A 21 33.00 0.93 3.73
C LEU A 21 34.04 1.34 2.68
N ALA A 22 35.29 0.88 2.80
CA ALA A 22 36.31 1.10 1.78
C ALA A 22 35.90 0.44 0.45
N LYS A 23 35.37 -0.80 0.51
CA LYS A 23 34.85 -1.46 -0.69
C LYS A 23 33.65 -0.72 -1.28
N ALA A 24 32.71 -0.28 -0.47
CA ALA A 24 31.58 0.52 -0.93
C ALA A 24 32.07 1.80 -1.62
N TYR A 25 32.99 2.54 -0.99
CA TYR A 25 33.58 3.76 -1.55
C TYR A 25 34.28 3.49 -2.89
N SER A 26 34.96 2.35 -3.06
CA SER A 26 35.63 1.97 -4.32
C SER A 26 34.68 1.81 -5.52
N VAL A 27 33.40 1.50 -5.29
CA VAL A 27 32.40 1.32 -6.36
C VAL A 27 31.39 2.48 -6.44
N MET A 28 31.48 3.45 -5.53
CA MET A 28 30.62 4.63 -5.53
C MET A 28 30.95 5.59 -6.67
N ARG A 29 29.91 6.25 -7.18
CA ARG A 29 30.00 7.25 -8.23
C ARG A 29 30.32 8.63 -7.63
N PRO A 30 31.29 9.39 -8.17
CA PRO A 30 31.65 10.71 -7.65
C PRO A 30 30.60 11.80 -7.94
N GLU A 31 29.80 11.66 -9.00
CA GLU A 31 28.84 12.66 -9.45
C GLU A 31 27.50 12.64 -8.69
N VAL A 32 27.27 11.62 -7.86
CA VAL A 32 26.06 11.50 -7.04
C VAL A 32 26.40 11.17 -5.60
N LYS A 33 25.52 11.58 -4.68
CA LYS A 33 25.60 11.14 -3.30
C LYS A 33 24.96 9.76 -3.16
N THR A 34 25.72 8.80 -2.65
CA THR A 34 25.25 7.42 -2.44
C THR A 34 24.52 7.30 -1.10
N LEU A 35 23.43 6.54 -1.07
CA LEU A 35 22.84 6.07 0.19
C LEU A 35 23.46 4.75 0.58
N ILE A 36 23.92 4.64 1.82
CA ILE A 36 24.43 3.40 2.40
C ILE A 36 23.49 3.00 3.53
N PHE A 37 22.87 1.82 3.43
CA PHE A 37 22.17 1.19 4.53
C PHE A 37 23.13 0.17 5.17
N LEU A 38 23.48 0.40 6.43
CA LEU A 38 24.43 -0.39 7.20
C LEU A 38 23.67 -1.16 8.28
N PHE A 39 23.67 -2.48 8.18
CA PHE A 39 23.03 -3.38 9.15
C PHE A 39 24.09 -4.06 9.99
N THR A 40 23.98 -4.03 11.32
CA THR A 40 25.00 -4.60 12.22
C THR A 40 24.52 -4.77 13.65
N ASP A 41 25.11 -5.75 14.33
CA ASP A 41 24.98 -6.13 15.74
C ASP A 41 26.30 -5.92 16.53
N ALA A 42 27.36 -5.45 15.87
CA ALA A 42 28.70 -5.28 16.42
C ALA A 42 29.29 -3.88 16.13
N PRO A 43 30.14 -3.32 17.01
CA PRO A 43 30.89 -2.10 16.72
C PRO A 43 31.97 -2.35 15.65
N PRO A 44 32.52 -1.31 15.00
CA PRO A 44 33.65 -1.49 14.09
C PRO A 44 34.94 -1.83 14.87
N HIS A 45 35.89 -2.51 14.22
CA HIS A 45 37.26 -2.61 14.72
C HIS A 45 37.87 -1.21 14.92
N THR A 46 38.41 -0.97 16.10
CA THR A 46 39.15 0.25 16.45
C THR A 46 40.42 -0.10 17.20
N ASN A 47 41.26 0.91 17.46
CA ASN A 47 42.40 0.77 18.35
C ASN A 47 41.97 0.74 19.83
N ASP A 48 41.40 -0.38 20.28
CA ASP A 48 40.92 -0.55 21.66
C ASP A 48 42.05 -1.04 22.59
N PRO A 49 42.49 -0.23 23.58
CA PRO A 49 43.56 -0.62 24.50
C PRO A 49 43.18 -1.76 25.44
N TYR A 50 41.88 -2.09 25.57
CA TYR A 50 41.38 -3.19 26.37
C TYR A 50 41.33 -4.53 25.59
N MET A 51 41.72 -4.52 24.32
CA MET A 51 41.80 -5.68 23.41
C MET A 51 43.24 -6.04 23.07
N ALA A 52 44.13 -6.07 24.07
CA ALA A 52 45.56 -6.33 23.87
C ALA A 52 45.89 -7.67 23.18
N ASP A 53 44.97 -8.65 23.25
CA ASP A 53 45.15 -10.00 22.70
C ASP A 53 44.49 -10.23 21.32
N SER A 54 43.79 -9.23 20.74
CA SER A 54 43.18 -9.35 19.41
C SER A 54 44.04 -8.73 18.31
N ASN A 55 44.42 -9.53 17.31
CA ASN A 55 45.13 -9.05 16.12
C ASN A 55 44.20 -8.56 15.01
N ASN A 56 42.89 -8.77 15.12
CA ASN A 56 41.94 -8.50 14.04
C ASN A 56 41.92 -7.02 13.60
N PRO A 57 41.95 -6.03 14.52
CA PRO A 57 42.03 -4.61 14.12
C PRO A 57 43.29 -4.28 13.33
N GLU A 58 44.44 -4.88 13.66
CA GLU A 58 45.69 -4.63 12.91
C GLU A 58 45.68 -5.34 11.55
N TRP A 59 45.14 -6.56 11.47
CA TRP A 59 44.95 -7.24 10.19
C TRP A 59 44.03 -6.47 9.25
N GLU A 60 42.96 -5.88 9.77
CA GLU A 60 42.09 -5.00 8.99
C GLU A 60 42.86 -3.77 8.48
N ARG A 61 43.60 -3.08 9.37
CA ARG A 61 44.41 -1.91 9.00
C ARG A 61 45.46 -2.26 7.95
N GLU A 62 46.11 -3.42 8.07
CA GLU A 62 47.11 -3.86 7.11
C GLU A 62 46.47 -4.18 5.76
N ASP A 63 45.29 -4.79 5.72
CA ASP A 63 44.58 -5.02 4.46
C ASP A 63 44.14 -3.71 3.80
N LEU A 64 43.71 -2.71 4.59
CA LEU A 64 43.34 -1.38 4.12
C LEU A 64 44.54 -0.57 3.57
N ARG A 65 45.76 -0.83 4.04
CA ARG A 65 47.00 -0.17 3.54
C ARG A 65 47.47 -0.73 2.20
N LYS A 66 47.03 -1.93 1.81
CA LYS A 66 47.52 -2.58 0.58
C LYS A 66 47.08 -1.78 -0.66
N PRO A 67 48.01 -1.35 -1.54
CA PRO A 67 47.70 -0.51 -2.69
C PRO A 67 46.85 -1.21 -3.76
N ASN A 68 46.87 -2.54 -3.80
CA ASN A 68 46.08 -3.36 -4.74
C ASN A 68 44.71 -3.78 -4.19
N ARG A 69 44.33 -3.33 -2.99
CA ARG A 69 43.01 -3.58 -2.39
C ARG A 69 42.16 -2.32 -2.47
N PHE A 70 40.84 -2.50 -2.56
CA PHE A 70 39.85 -1.41 -2.57
C PHE A 70 40.17 -0.29 -3.58
N ASP A 71 40.72 -0.65 -4.74
CA ASP A 71 41.17 0.27 -5.80
C ASP A 71 42.17 1.34 -5.31
N GLY A 72 42.99 1.00 -4.31
CA GLY A 72 43.98 1.91 -3.70
C GLY A 72 43.38 2.94 -2.74
N LEU A 73 42.08 2.85 -2.43
CA LEU A 73 41.36 3.83 -1.60
C LEU A 73 41.23 3.41 -0.13
N GLY A 74 41.71 2.22 0.24
CA GLY A 74 41.58 1.65 1.59
C GLY A 74 42.24 2.52 2.68
N ALA A 75 43.35 3.18 2.37
CA ALA A 75 44.08 4.00 3.35
C ALA A 75 43.23 5.12 3.98
N ALA A 76 42.19 5.61 3.28
CA ALA A 76 41.28 6.62 3.79
C ALA A 76 40.31 6.12 4.89
N PHE A 77 40.32 4.80 5.14
CA PHE A 77 39.43 4.10 6.07
C PHE A 77 40.18 3.43 7.22
N ILE A 78 41.48 3.69 7.41
CA ILE A 78 42.30 3.07 8.47
C ILE A 78 41.73 3.39 9.88
N ASP A 79 41.27 4.63 10.08
CA ASP A 79 40.61 5.08 11.29
C ASP A 79 39.16 5.53 11.01
N TRP A 80 38.29 5.35 12.01
CA TRP A 80 36.86 5.59 11.92
C TRP A 80 36.52 7.06 11.63
N VAL A 81 37.30 7.99 12.17
CA VAL A 81 37.09 9.43 11.99
C VAL A 81 37.41 9.84 10.56
N SER A 82 38.52 9.35 10.00
CA SER A 82 38.88 9.56 8.60
C SER A 82 37.90 8.89 7.65
N ALA A 83 37.45 7.67 7.94
CA ALA A 83 36.41 6.98 7.16
C ALA A 83 35.13 7.85 7.06
N ALA A 84 34.65 8.36 8.19
CA ALA A 84 33.46 9.23 8.24
C ALA A 84 33.67 10.57 7.51
N LYS A 85 34.86 11.18 7.62
CA LYS A 85 35.20 12.41 6.88
C LYS A 85 35.28 12.17 5.37
N THR A 86 35.85 11.04 4.96
CA THR A 86 35.96 10.61 3.55
C THR A 86 34.57 10.44 2.95
N LEU A 87 33.66 9.76 3.64
CA LEU A 87 32.28 9.61 3.18
C LEU A 87 31.48 10.92 3.19
N ARG A 88 31.78 11.83 4.11
CA ARG A 88 31.10 13.14 4.18
C ARG A 88 31.51 14.10 3.07
N SER A 89 32.81 14.23 2.83
CA SER A 89 33.38 15.34 2.04
C SER A 89 34.44 14.91 1.03
N GLY A 90 34.75 13.62 0.92
CA GLY A 90 35.62 13.11 -0.13
C GLY A 90 34.97 13.19 -1.52
N ALA A 91 35.68 12.70 -2.52
CA ALA A 91 35.26 12.72 -3.92
C ALA A 91 33.97 11.90 -4.16
N ARG A 92 33.71 10.87 -3.35
CA ARG A 92 32.54 10.01 -3.47
C ARG A 92 31.73 10.09 -2.18
N GLN A 93 30.76 11.00 -2.14
CA GLN A 93 30.02 11.30 -0.92
C GLN A 93 28.94 10.25 -0.65
N ALA A 94 28.74 9.94 0.63
CA ALA A 94 27.64 9.10 1.09
C ALA A 94 26.80 9.76 2.18
N GLN A 95 25.58 9.25 2.32
CA GLN A 95 24.71 9.44 3.46
C GLN A 95 24.39 8.07 4.04
N VAL A 96 24.74 7.85 5.32
CA VAL A 96 24.69 6.52 5.93
C VAL A 96 23.50 6.40 6.86
N PHE A 97 22.66 5.40 6.63
CA PHE A 97 21.61 4.97 7.53
C PHE A 97 22.07 3.69 8.22
N ALA A 98 22.31 3.75 9.52
CA ALA A 98 22.66 2.58 10.32
C ALA A 98 21.40 2.00 10.97
N VAL A 99 21.23 0.69 10.83
CA VAL A 99 20.13 -0.10 11.41
C VAL A 99 20.78 -1.12 12.34
N LEU A 100 20.60 -0.91 13.64
CA LEU A 100 21.31 -1.62 14.71
C LEU A 100 20.43 -2.68 15.35
N GLU A 101 21.07 -3.76 15.78
CA GLU A 101 20.44 -4.79 16.62
C GLU A 101 19.86 -4.17 17.92
N PRO A 102 18.69 -4.64 18.40
CA PRO A 102 18.09 -4.16 19.65
C PRO A 102 19.01 -4.26 20.88
N GLY A 103 19.84 -5.29 20.94
CA GLY A 103 20.71 -5.60 22.07
C GLY A 103 22.03 -4.84 22.08
N MET A 104 22.36 -4.10 21.02
CA MET A 104 23.66 -3.43 20.91
C MET A 104 23.84 -2.38 22.00
N ALA A 105 24.92 -2.51 22.78
CA ALA A 105 25.23 -1.57 23.84
C ALA A 105 25.38 -0.13 23.31
N ARG A 106 24.88 0.86 24.07
CA ARG A 106 24.84 2.28 23.64
C ARG A 106 26.21 2.85 23.26
N HIS A 107 27.27 2.43 23.96
CA HIS A 107 28.63 2.90 23.66
C HIS A 107 29.19 2.28 22.37
N CYS A 108 28.77 1.08 21.99
CA CYS A 108 29.09 0.46 20.69
C CYS A 108 28.34 1.15 19.54
N ALA A 109 27.05 1.41 19.73
CA ALA A 109 26.24 2.13 18.74
C ALA A 109 26.70 3.58 18.50
N ALA A 110 27.42 4.16 19.46
CA ALA A 110 27.96 5.50 19.38
C ALA A 110 28.86 5.70 18.14
N TYR A 111 29.56 4.66 17.69
CA TYR A 111 30.33 4.70 16.43
C TYR A 111 29.45 4.95 15.21
N TYR A 112 28.30 4.30 15.15
CA TYR A 112 27.34 4.46 14.05
C TYR A 112 26.59 5.79 14.17
N ASN A 113 26.29 6.26 15.39
CA ASN A 113 25.80 7.62 15.60
C ASN A 113 26.77 8.66 15.05
N TYR A 114 28.08 8.48 15.27
CA TYR A 114 29.11 9.35 14.72
C TYR A 114 29.11 9.34 13.20
N LEU A 115 29.15 8.16 12.58
CA LEU A 115 29.14 7.99 11.12
C LEU A 115 27.89 8.61 10.48
N CYS A 116 26.71 8.29 11.01
CA CYS A 116 25.44 8.82 10.52
C CYS A 116 25.37 10.34 10.69
N THR A 117 25.80 10.87 11.84
CA THR A 117 25.82 12.33 12.08
C THR A 117 26.76 13.04 11.10
N MET A 118 27.97 12.51 10.89
CA MET A 118 28.96 13.09 9.98
C MET A 118 28.47 13.08 8.53
N THR A 119 27.78 12.02 8.12
CA THR A 119 27.25 11.86 6.75
C THR A 119 25.83 12.42 6.57
N ARG A 120 25.27 13.05 7.62
CA ARG A 120 23.89 13.57 7.67
C ARG A 120 22.82 12.49 7.47
N GLY A 121 23.09 11.25 7.81
CA GLY A 121 22.14 10.15 7.80
C GLY A 121 21.41 9.98 9.13
N ALA A 122 21.01 8.75 9.46
CA ALA A 122 20.28 8.42 10.68
C ALA A 122 20.74 7.07 11.28
N CYS A 123 20.65 6.94 12.59
CA CYS A 123 21.02 5.73 13.31
C CYS A 123 19.81 5.22 14.09
N VAL A 124 19.36 4.00 13.80
CA VAL A 124 18.12 3.44 14.32
C VAL A 124 18.41 2.10 14.98
N TYR A 125 17.97 1.95 16.21
CA TYR A 125 17.86 0.66 16.88
C TYR A 125 16.57 -0.02 16.48
N LEU A 126 16.63 -1.30 16.15
CA LEU A 126 15.41 -2.10 15.99
C LEU A 126 14.87 -2.52 17.36
N HIS A 127 13.58 -2.87 17.43
CA HIS A 127 13.01 -3.53 18.63
C HIS A 127 13.21 -5.04 18.64
N ASN A 128 13.37 -5.65 17.46
CA ASN A 128 13.74 -7.05 17.29
C ASN A 128 14.52 -7.23 15.98
N SER A 129 15.25 -8.34 15.86
CA SER A 129 16.05 -8.68 14.67
C SER A 129 15.28 -9.52 13.64
N HIS A 130 13.94 -9.54 13.68
CA HIS A 130 13.15 -10.28 12.70
C HIS A 130 13.25 -9.64 11.30
N LEU A 131 13.26 -10.48 10.26
CA LEU A 131 13.37 -10.06 8.86
C LEU A 131 12.30 -9.04 8.44
N ALA A 132 11.07 -9.20 8.93
CA ALA A 132 9.97 -8.27 8.67
C ALA A 132 10.27 -6.88 9.25
N THR A 133 10.79 -6.80 10.47
CA THR A 133 11.16 -5.56 11.14
C THR A 133 12.28 -4.82 10.42
N ILE A 134 13.32 -5.55 10.02
CA ILE A 134 14.44 -5.01 9.24
C ILE A 134 13.91 -4.43 7.91
N SER A 135 13.08 -5.19 7.20
CA SER A 135 12.52 -4.80 5.91
C SER A 135 11.61 -3.58 6.01
N LYS A 136 10.65 -3.59 6.95
CA LYS A 136 9.74 -2.47 7.20
C LYS A 136 10.50 -1.19 7.55
N THR A 137 11.40 -1.27 8.52
CA THR A 137 12.22 -0.11 8.96
C THR A 137 13.05 0.44 7.80
N THR A 138 13.68 -0.43 7.00
CA THR A 138 14.49 0.00 5.85
C THR A 138 13.66 0.79 4.83
N VAL A 139 12.47 0.27 4.50
CA VAL A 139 11.55 0.91 3.55
C VAL A 139 11.04 2.25 4.09
N GLU A 140 10.73 2.32 5.38
CA GLU A 140 10.29 3.55 6.03
C GLU A 140 11.35 4.63 6.01
N LEU A 141 12.59 4.28 6.35
CA LEU A 141 13.73 5.20 6.26
C LEU A 141 13.93 5.70 4.82
N LEU A 142 13.77 4.82 3.84
CA LEU A 142 13.89 5.19 2.43
C LEU A 142 12.76 6.12 1.98
N LEU A 143 11.51 5.83 2.34
CA LEU A 143 10.35 6.68 2.00
C LEU A 143 10.43 8.06 2.66
N ALA A 144 10.79 8.09 3.95
CA ALA A 144 11.05 9.30 4.68
C ALA A 144 12.13 10.14 4.01
N TRP A 145 13.23 9.50 3.61
CA TRP A 145 14.30 10.17 2.86
C TRP A 145 13.82 10.66 1.49
N MET A 146 13.02 9.87 0.77
CA MET A 146 12.44 10.26 -0.51
C MET A 146 11.43 11.40 -0.38
N GLY A 147 10.92 11.69 0.82
CA GLY A 147 9.87 12.68 1.05
C GLY A 147 8.50 12.21 0.56
N VAL A 148 8.28 10.90 0.48
CA VAL A 148 7.00 10.29 0.08
C VAL A 148 6.24 9.93 1.35
N GLU A 149 5.03 10.46 1.49
CA GLU A 149 4.15 10.09 2.60
C GLU A 149 3.56 8.70 2.35
N LYS A 150 3.45 7.90 3.42
CA LYS A 150 2.76 6.61 3.34
C LYS A 150 1.28 6.87 2.98
N PRO A 151 0.67 6.07 2.10
CA PRO A 151 -0.78 6.09 1.96
C PRO A 151 -1.41 5.68 3.29
N SER A 152 -2.21 6.57 3.87
CA SER A 152 -2.93 6.34 5.12
C SER A 152 -3.91 5.18 4.90
N VAL A 153 -3.69 4.05 5.57
CA VAL A 153 -4.70 2.99 5.65
C VAL A 153 -5.55 3.31 6.87
N ALA A 154 -6.77 3.80 6.65
CA ALA A 154 -7.71 4.07 7.74
C ALA A 154 -7.95 2.78 8.54
N GLY A 155 -7.81 2.85 9.87
CA GLY A 155 -8.05 1.73 10.77
C GLY A 155 -6.84 0.81 11.03
N ALA A 156 -5.69 1.02 10.39
CA ALA A 156 -4.45 0.39 10.85
C ALA A 156 -4.06 1.05 12.18
N ALA A 157 -4.22 0.33 13.29
CA ALA A 157 -3.70 0.74 14.59
C ALA A 157 -2.27 1.23 14.39
N ASP A 158 -2.00 2.44 14.90
CA ASP A 158 -0.71 3.14 14.91
C ASP A 158 0.43 2.11 14.85
N GLU A 159 0.87 1.78 13.62
CA GLU A 159 1.79 0.65 13.40
C GLU A 159 3.08 1.13 14.03
N THR A 160 3.29 0.77 15.31
CA THR A 160 4.39 1.29 16.10
C THR A 160 5.67 1.03 15.33
N LEU A 161 6.25 2.10 14.77
CA LEU A 161 7.46 2.02 13.98
C LEU A 161 8.49 1.24 14.80
N LEU A 162 9.06 0.21 14.19
CA LEU A 162 9.73 -0.88 14.90
C LEU A 162 11.18 -0.54 15.26
N GLY A 163 11.41 0.70 15.67
CA GLY A 163 12.70 1.14 16.14
C GLY A 163 12.74 2.44 16.91
N ASP A 164 13.95 2.80 17.26
CA ASP A 164 14.31 3.88 18.16
C ASP A 164 15.44 4.69 17.50
N LEU A 165 15.20 5.97 17.22
CA LEU A 165 16.20 6.88 16.65
C LEU A 165 17.23 7.24 17.72
N SER A 166 18.50 6.93 17.48
CA SER A 166 19.62 7.35 18.31
C SER A 166 20.30 8.58 17.73
N ARG A 167 20.61 9.56 18.58
CA ARG A 167 21.24 10.83 18.16
C ARG A 167 22.06 11.46 19.28
N TYR A 168 22.97 12.35 18.89
CA TYR A 168 23.65 13.20 19.85
C TYR A 168 22.75 14.35 20.35
N ILE A 169 22.90 14.68 21.63
CA ILE A 169 22.37 15.89 22.25
C ILE A 169 23.16 17.10 21.75
N SER A 170 24.50 17.00 21.71
CA SER A 170 25.40 18.04 21.23
C SER A 170 26.40 17.49 20.21
N ILE A 171 26.48 18.15 19.05
CA ILE A 171 27.48 17.89 18.01
C ILE A 171 28.67 18.88 18.05
N SER A 172 28.75 19.69 19.10
CA SER A 172 29.81 20.70 19.22
C SER A 172 31.19 20.04 19.32
N GLY A 173 32.08 20.40 18.39
CA GLY A 173 33.44 19.84 18.27
C GLY A 173 33.57 18.63 17.34
N ILE A 174 32.46 18.03 16.88
CA ILE A 174 32.48 16.74 16.14
C ILE A 174 33.37 16.76 14.89
N LYS A 175 33.46 17.92 14.22
CA LYS A 175 34.22 18.07 12.97
C LYS A 175 35.72 18.29 13.19
N SER A 176 36.13 18.61 14.41
CA SER A 176 37.51 18.99 14.76
C SER A 176 38.36 17.84 15.26
N ILE A 177 37.77 16.65 15.42
CA ILE A 177 38.47 15.44 15.85
C ILE A 177 39.43 15.02 14.72
N PRO A 178 40.73 14.85 14.98
CA PRO A 178 41.68 14.45 13.93
C PRO A 178 41.52 12.98 13.54
N ASN A 179 41.53 12.06 14.51
CA ASN A 179 41.45 10.60 14.33
C ASN A 179 40.66 9.95 15.50
N GLU A 180 40.48 8.62 15.46
CA GLU A 180 39.71 7.88 16.48
C GLU A 180 40.37 7.80 17.87
N ASP A 181 41.68 7.98 17.96
CA ASP A 181 42.47 7.90 19.21
C ASP A 181 42.51 9.23 20.00
N ASP A 182 42.05 10.33 19.40
CA ASP A 182 42.07 11.65 20.04
C ASP A 182 41.05 11.72 21.18
N GLU A 183 41.44 12.27 22.33
CA GLU A 183 40.57 12.36 23.52
C GLU A 183 39.26 13.14 23.26
N LYS A 184 39.23 14.05 22.27
CA LYS A 184 38.00 14.74 21.85
C LYS A 184 36.97 13.80 21.26
N ALA A 185 37.38 12.63 20.75
CA ALA A 185 36.50 11.58 20.27
C ALA A 185 35.67 10.95 21.39
N TYR A 186 36.16 10.95 22.64
CA TYR A 186 35.47 10.35 23.79
C TYR A 186 34.12 10.99 24.10
N LYS A 187 33.89 12.25 23.67
CA LYS A 187 32.57 12.89 23.77
C LYS A 187 31.51 12.24 22.85
N PHE A 188 31.94 11.49 21.84
CA PHE A 188 31.09 10.97 20.78
C PHE A 188 31.04 9.45 20.74
N PHE A 189 32.13 8.74 21.03
CA PHE A 189 32.14 7.28 21.09
C PHE A 189 33.23 6.79 22.06
N SER A 190 33.10 5.53 22.51
CA SER A 190 34.03 4.90 23.47
C SER A 190 34.73 3.72 22.83
N TYR A 191 35.84 3.28 23.43
CA TYR A 191 36.38 1.95 23.13
C TYR A 191 35.31 0.85 23.34
N PRO A 192 35.12 -0.08 22.37
CA PRO A 192 34.11 -1.12 22.45
C PRO A 192 34.08 -1.91 23.77
N TYR A 193 35.25 -2.20 24.35
CA TYR A 193 35.41 -2.97 25.58
C TYR A 193 35.60 -2.12 26.85
N SER A 194 35.48 -0.79 26.74
CA SER A 194 35.58 0.09 27.90
C SER A 194 34.51 -0.23 28.94
N LYS A 195 34.92 -0.41 30.20
CA LYS A 195 34.00 -0.53 31.35
C LYS A 195 33.34 0.80 31.73
N THR A 196 33.93 1.92 31.30
CA THR A 196 33.39 3.28 31.50
C THR A 196 32.91 3.83 30.16
N PRO A 197 31.60 3.79 29.86
CA PRO A 197 31.08 4.27 28.59
C PRO A 197 31.15 5.80 28.54
N PHE A 198 32.10 6.31 27.76
CA PHE A 198 32.12 7.69 27.30
C PHE A 198 30.94 7.95 26.34
N ALA A 199 30.61 9.23 26.12
CA ALA A 199 29.48 9.68 25.29
C ALA A 199 28.06 9.29 25.74
N LYS A 200 27.88 8.46 26.79
CA LYS A 200 26.55 8.04 27.28
C LYS A 200 25.65 9.24 27.59
N ASP A 201 26.22 10.29 28.17
CA ASP A 201 25.49 11.51 28.54
C ASP A 201 25.23 12.44 27.35
N ASN A 202 25.84 12.18 26.19
CA ASN A 202 25.64 12.95 24.96
C ASN A 202 24.75 12.21 23.95
N ILE A 203 24.20 11.03 24.27
CA ILE A 203 23.33 10.26 23.38
C ILE A 203 21.92 10.20 23.96
N VAL A 204 20.93 10.46 23.12
CA VAL A 204 19.52 10.25 23.43
C VAL A 204 18.89 9.32 22.40
N THR A 205 17.94 8.52 22.88
CA THR A 205 17.13 7.63 22.05
C THR A 205 15.69 8.09 22.09
N ILE A 206 15.06 8.17 20.92
CA ILE A 206 13.68 8.63 20.75
C ILE A 206 12.93 7.55 19.99
N ARG A 207 11.82 7.06 20.54
CA ARG A 207 10.92 6.12 19.85
C ARG A 207 10.57 6.67 18.47
N LEU A 208 10.67 5.85 17.42
CA LEU A 208 10.22 6.28 16.10
C LEU A 208 8.70 6.48 16.12
N SER A 209 8.27 7.65 15.67
CA SER A 209 6.89 8.01 15.33
C SER A 209 6.90 8.74 13.99
N ASP A 210 5.75 8.89 13.35
CA ASP A 210 5.65 9.68 12.12
C ASP A 210 6.10 11.13 12.34
N GLU A 211 5.87 11.72 13.53
CA GLU A 211 6.38 13.06 13.83
C GLU A 211 7.90 13.08 13.96
N VAL A 212 8.49 12.08 14.61
CA VAL A 212 9.94 11.94 14.77
C VAL A 212 10.60 11.77 13.40
N ILE A 213 10.03 10.93 12.54
CA ILE A 213 10.44 10.76 11.14
C ILE A 213 10.41 12.09 10.41
N LYS A 214 9.26 12.78 10.42
CA LYS A 214 9.07 14.04 9.70
C LYS A 214 10.02 15.14 10.18
N LYS A 215 10.34 15.16 11.48
CA LYS A 215 11.14 16.19 12.14
C LYS A 215 12.65 15.96 12.05
N TYR A 216 13.12 14.72 12.21
CA TYR A 216 14.53 14.44 12.45
C TYR A 216 15.21 13.61 11.36
N LEU A 217 14.46 12.82 10.58
CA LEU A 217 15.10 12.06 9.52
C LEU A 217 15.50 12.97 8.35
N PRO A 218 16.66 12.72 7.75
CA PRO A 218 17.12 13.50 6.63
C PRO A 218 16.25 13.24 5.40
N LYS A 219 16.06 14.28 4.59
CA LYS A 219 15.27 14.25 3.37
C LYS A 219 16.13 14.55 2.16
N LYS A 220 15.78 13.96 1.02
CA LYS A 220 16.29 14.32 -0.29
C LYS A 220 15.92 15.77 -0.60
N MET A 221 16.84 16.52 -1.21
CA MET A 221 16.62 17.94 -1.53
C MET A 221 15.40 18.17 -2.43
N VAL A 222 15.20 17.27 -3.40
CA VAL A 222 14.01 17.25 -4.27
C VAL A 222 13.25 15.98 -3.94
N PRO A 223 12.04 16.09 -3.34
CA PRO A 223 11.20 14.94 -3.05
C PRO A 223 11.00 14.08 -4.29
N ALA A 224 11.02 12.77 -4.12
CA ALA A 224 10.64 11.86 -5.19
C ALA A 224 9.13 11.95 -5.41
N MET A 225 8.71 11.72 -6.64
CA MET A 225 7.30 11.45 -6.90
C MET A 225 6.90 10.16 -6.21
N ASP A 226 5.70 10.13 -5.63
CA ASP A 226 5.12 8.90 -5.10
C ASP A 226 5.14 7.81 -6.19
N PRO A 227 5.66 6.60 -5.89
CA PRO A 227 5.76 5.50 -6.85
C PRO A 227 4.42 5.17 -7.55
N ALA A 228 3.32 5.13 -6.80
CA ALA A 228 2.00 4.82 -7.33
C ALA A 228 1.48 5.94 -8.25
N LYS A 229 1.69 7.22 -7.90
CA LYS A 229 1.37 8.35 -8.79
C LYS A 229 2.24 8.38 -10.04
N ARG A 230 3.52 8.02 -9.94
CA ARG A 230 4.45 7.99 -11.08
C ARG A 230 4.02 6.97 -12.14
N TRP A 231 3.41 5.86 -11.74
CA TRP A 231 2.82 4.89 -12.69
C TRP A 231 1.92 5.58 -13.72
N GLY A 232 1.07 6.52 -13.30
CA GLY A 232 0.13 7.19 -14.20
C GLY A 232 0.75 8.16 -15.22
N THR A 233 2.04 8.51 -15.08
CA THR A 233 2.65 9.62 -15.84
C THR A 233 3.90 9.23 -16.63
N ASP A 234 4.58 8.14 -16.29
CA ASP A 234 5.88 7.77 -16.85
C ASP A 234 5.85 6.35 -17.45
N LEU A 235 5.87 6.26 -18.79
CA LEU A 235 5.80 5.00 -19.54
C LEU A 235 7.03 4.11 -19.33
N GLU A 236 8.23 4.68 -19.19
CA GLU A 236 9.45 3.90 -18.94
C GLU A 236 9.44 3.35 -17.52
N TYR A 237 8.93 4.14 -16.57
CA TYR A 237 8.71 3.66 -15.20
C TYR A 237 7.71 2.51 -15.13
N LYS A 238 6.65 2.49 -15.96
CA LYS A 238 5.72 1.35 -16.02
C LYS A 238 6.45 0.04 -16.35
N LYS A 239 7.33 0.05 -17.36
CA LYS A 239 8.11 -1.13 -17.76
C LYS A 239 9.00 -1.64 -16.62
N VAL A 240 9.75 -0.73 -15.99
CA VAL A 240 10.62 -1.04 -14.85
C VAL A 240 9.82 -1.61 -13.67
N THR A 241 8.66 -1.00 -13.38
CA THR A 241 7.79 -1.42 -12.27
C THR A 241 7.26 -2.84 -12.48
N ILE A 242 6.78 -3.18 -13.67
CA ILE A 242 6.29 -4.52 -13.99
C ILE A 242 7.39 -5.55 -13.90
N GLN A 243 8.57 -5.25 -14.44
CA GLN A 243 9.73 -6.14 -14.36
C GLN A 243 10.10 -6.45 -12.90
N HIS A 244 10.12 -5.43 -12.04
CA HIS A 244 10.46 -5.62 -10.63
C HIS A 244 9.33 -6.28 -9.83
N LEU A 245 8.07 -5.93 -10.06
CA LEU A 245 6.94 -6.60 -9.41
C LEU A 245 6.87 -8.09 -9.79
N MET A 246 7.08 -8.42 -11.08
CA MET A 246 7.13 -9.82 -11.53
C MET A 246 8.24 -10.57 -10.80
N ARG A 247 9.43 -9.99 -10.73
CA ARG A 247 10.56 -10.57 -9.99
C ARG A 247 10.25 -10.79 -8.51
N ILE A 248 9.59 -9.83 -7.86
CA ILE A 248 9.17 -9.95 -6.47
C ILE A 248 8.17 -11.11 -6.32
N ILE A 249 7.16 -11.20 -7.18
CA ILE A 249 6.17 -12.28 -7.18
C ILE A 249 6.84 -13.65 -7.33
N GLU A 250 7.82 -13.76 -8.22
CA GLU A 250 8.53 -15.00 -8.48
C GLU A 250 9.48 -15.41 -7.36
N GLU A 251 10.16 -14.45 -6.71
CA GLU A 251 11.17 -14.71 -5.70
C GLU A 251 10.60 -14.79 -4.27
N ASP A 252 9.68 -13.90 -3.90
CA ASP A 252 8.97 -13.87 -2.62
C ASP A 252 7.73 -12.96 -2.67
N ILE A 253 6.57 -13.54 -2.99
CA ILE A 253 5.28 -12.84 -3.06
C ILE A 253 4.94 -12.10 -1.75
N ARG A 254 5.46 -12.55 -0.60
CA ARG A 254 5.17 -11.94 0.71
C ARG A 254 5.72 -10.54 0.85
N ALA A 255 6.76 -10.21 0.10
CA ALA A 255 7.31 -8.87 0.09
C ALA A 255 6.29 -7.82 -0.40
N ILE A 256 5.32 -8.20 -1.24
CA ILE A 256 4.24 -7.29 -1.67
C ILE A 256 3.36 -6.87 -0.49
N ALA A 257 3.04 -7.80 0.41
CA ALA A 257 2.24 -7.50 1.58
C ALA A 257 3.02 -6.77 2.67
N LEU A 258 4.29 -7.15 2.87
CA LEU A 258 5.15 -6.57 3.91
C LEU A 258 5.54 -5.11 3.61
N ASN A 259 5.58 -4.72 2.34
CA ASN A 259 6.04 -3.41 1.93
C ASN A 259 4.88 -2.57 1.36
N PRO A 260 4.50 -1.45 2.02
CA PRO A 260 3.37 -0.63 1.58
C PRO A 260 3.56 -0.02 0.19
N VAL A 261 4.79 0.21 -0.26
CA VAL A 261 5.09 0.70 -1.61
C VAL A 261 4.71 -0.34 -2.65
N PHE A 262 5.10 -1.59 -2.43
CA PHE A 262 4.82 -2.68 -3.36
C PHE A 262 3.32 -2.99 -3.38
N GLY A 263 2.66 -2.96 -2.22
CA GLY A 263 1.21 -3.07 -2.13
C GLY A 263 0.46 -1.97 -2.91
N SER A 264 0.86 -0.71 -2.75
CA SER A 264 0.23 0.40 -3.47
C SER A 264 0.49 0.35 -4.98
N LEU A 265 1.72 0.02 -5.40
CA LEU A 265 2.03 -0.20 -6.81
C LEU A 265 1.21 -1.35 -7.40
N TRP A 266 1.11 -2.47 -6.68
CA TRP A 266 0.29 -3.61 -7.08
C TRP A 266 -1.18 -3.20 -7.33
N ARG A 267 -1.78 -2.42 -6.42
CA ARG A 267 -3.17 -1.94 -6.59
C ARG A 267 -3.32 -1.06 -7.84
N VAL A 268 -2.42 -0.11 -8.04
CA VAL A 268 -2.47 0.78 -9.21
C VAL A 268 -2.32 -0.01 -10.51
N VAL A 269 -1.36 -0.94 -10.57
CA VAL A 269 -1.19 -1.82 -11.75
C VAL A 269 -2.44 -2.66 -11.99
N CYS A 270 -3.01 -3.27 -10.94
CA CYS A 270 -4.23 -4.07 -11.06
C CYS A 270 -5.44 -3.25 -11.53
N SER A 271 -5.48 -1.95 -11.24
CA SER A 271 -6.54 -1.04 -11.68
C SER A 271 -6.38 -0.58 -13.14
N ASP A 272 -5.16 -0.54 -13.67
CA ASP A 272 -4.85 -0.06 -15.02
C ASP A 272 -5.09 -1.14 -16.08
N ARG A 273 -6.37 -1.31 -16.47
CA ARG A 273 -6.78 -2.27 -17.52
C ARG A 273 -6.24 -1.96 -18.91
N THR A 274 -5.68 -0.77 -19.13
CA THR A 274 -5.16 -0.36 -20.44
C THR A 274 -3.74 -0.85 -20.69
N TYR A 275 -3.03 -1.29 -19.65
CA TYR A 275 -1.66 -1.75 -19.75
C TYR A 275 -1.59 -3.24 -20.17
N PRO A 276 -0.97 -3.57 -21.32
CA PRO A 276 -1.00 -4.95 -21.86
C PRO A 276 -0.36 -6.01 -20.95
N GLY A 277 0.68 -5.66 -20.19
CA GLY A 277 1.39 -6.61 -19.32
C GLY A 277 0.74 -6.83 -17.96
N ARG A 278 -0.48 -6.31 -17.73
CA ARG A 278 -1.20 -6.45 -16.47
C ARG A 278 -1.57 -7.91 -16.19
N ASP A 279 -2.16 -8.57 -17.18
CA ASP A 279 -2.76 -9.89 -16.97
C ASP A 279 -1.69 -10.96 -16.68
N ASP A 280 -0.52 -10.87 -17.30
CA ASP A 280 0.64 -11.71 -16.98
C ASP A 280 1.03 -11.59 -15.51
N LEU A 281 1.06 -10.37 -14.98
CA LEU A 281 1.38 -10.10 -13.58
C LEU A 281 0.32 -10.67 -12.63
N VAL A 282 -0.97 -10.48 -12.95
CA VAL A 282 -2.10 -11.01 -12.14
C VAL A 282 -2.11 -12.54 -12.12
N ASN A 283 -1.86 -13.16 -13.27
CA ASN A 283 -1.78 -14.61 -13.39
C ASN A 283 -0.59 -15.17 -12.62
N ALA A 284 0.59 -14.53 -12.72
CA ALA A 284 1.77 -14.92 -11.96
C ALA A 284 1.53 -14.81 -10.45
N PHE A 285 0.90 -13.73 -9.98
CA PHE A 285 0.55 -13.55 -8.57
C PHE A 285 -0.37 -14.65 -8.06
N SER A 286 -1.47 -14.92 -8.79
CA SER A 286 -2.44 -15.95 -8.41
C SER A 286 -1.80 -17.33 -8.33
N LYS A 287 -0.98 -17.68 -9.32
CA LYS A 287 -0.23 -18.95 -9.34
C LYS A 287 0.72 -19.07 -8.15
N ARG A 288 1.45 -18.00 -7.81
CA ARG A 288 2.40 -18.02 -6.68
C ARG A 288 1.70 -18.05 -5.33
N LEU A 289 0.57 -17.37 -5.18
CA LEU A 289 -0.28 -17.42 -3.99
C LEU A 289 -0.75 -18.86 -3.69
N GLU A 290 -1.11 -19.62 -4.73
CA GLU A 290 -1.53 -21.01 -4.57
C GLU A 290 -0.38 -21.94 -4.13
N GLN A 291 0.85 -21.63 -4.55
CA GLN A 291 2.06 -22.40 -4.25
C GLN A 291 2.65 -22.16 -2.85
N ILE A 292 2.11 -21.23 -2.06
CA ILE A 292 2.55 -21.02 -0.68
C ILE A 292 2.28 -22.31 0.13
N ALA A 293 3.35 -22.91 0.65
CA ALA A 293 3.29 -24.17 1.39
C ALA A 293 2.75 -24.01 2.81
N ASN A 294 3.09 -22.92 3.49
CA ASN A 294 2.63 -22.62 4.84
C ASN A 294 1.17 -22.11 4.80
N ALA A 295 0.26 -22.82 5.49
CA ALA A 295 -1.16 -22.51 5.50
C ALA A 295 -1.48 -21.16 6.18
N GLU A 296 -0.74 -20.79 7.23
CA GLU A 296 -0.90 -19.52 7.95
C GLU A 296 -0.48 -18.35 7.05
N GLU A 297 0.72 -18.41 6.48
CA GLU A 297 1.21 -17.38 5.54
C GLU A 297 0.30 -17.24 4.32
N LYS A 298 -0.29 -18.35 3.84
CA LYS A 298 -1.25 -18.34 2.74
C LYS A 298 -2.56 -17.67 3.14
N ALA A 299 -3.03 -17.89 4.37
CA ALA A 299 -4.22 -17.23 4.91
C ALA A 299 -3.97 -15.73 5.08
N ASP A 300 -2.83 -15.34 5.65
CA ASP A 300 -2.43 -13.94 5.83
C ASP A 300 -2.34 -13.21 4.49
N MET A 301 -1.75 -13.84 3.48
CA MET A 301 -1.66 -13.26 2.14
C MET A 301 -3.03 -13.08 1.48
N LYS A 302 -3.96 -14.01 1.71
CA LYS A 302 -5.34 -13.88 1.23
C LYS A 302 -6.08 -12.75 1.94
N ALA A 303 -5.95 -12.67 3.27
CA ALA A 303 -6.53 -11.59 4.06
C ALA A 303 -5.98 -10.22 3.60
N TRP A 304 -4.66 -10.11 3.44
CA TRP A 304 -4.02 -8.90 2.91
C TRP A 304 -4.52 -8.53 1.51
N LEU A 305 -4.75 -9.52 0.64
CA LEU A 305 -5.29 -9.28 -0.69
C LEU A 305 -6.73 -8.73 -0.59
N GLU A 306 -7.56 -9.25 0.30
CA GLU A 306 -8.92 -8.77 0.55
C GLU A 306 -8.93 -7.35 1.13
N GLU A 307 -8.08 -7.07 2.12
CA GLU A 307 -7.84 -5.74 2.69
C GLU A 307 -7.30 -4.76 1.65
N SER A 308 -6.49 -5.23 0.71
CA SER A 308 -5.97 -4.41 -0.37
C SER A 308 -7.04 -3.92 -1.36
N TYR A 309 -8.24 -4.48 -1.29
CA TYR A 309 -9.44 -3.98 -1.98
C TYR A 309 -10.39 -3.21 -1.04
N ASP A 310 -9.98 -2.89 0.19
CA ASP A 310 -10.76 -2.07 1.11
C ASP A 310 -10.53 -0.58 0.82
N TYR A 311 -11.51 0.04 0.17
CA TYR A 311 -11.53 1.45 -0.17
C TYR A 311 -12.39 2.26 0.81
N SER A 312 -12.53 1.85 2.09
CA SER A 312 -13.48 2.47 3.01
C SER A 312 -13.26 3.98 3.16
N ALA A 313 -12.01 4.40 3.36
CA ALA A 313 -11.67 5.81 3.46
C ALA A 313 -12.01 6.60 2.18
N GLU A 314 -11.63 6.07 1.01
CA GLU A 314 -11.93 6.72 -0.28
C GLU A 314 -13.45 6.83 -0.51
N VAL A 315 -14.21 5.81 -0.13
CA VAL A 315 -15.67 5.84 -0.22
C VAL A 315 -16.27 6.88 0.72
N LEU A 316 -15.76 6.98 1.95
CA LEU A 316 -16.20 8.01 2.91
C LEU A 316 -15.87 9.41 2.39
N ASP A 317 -14.66 9.64 1.86
CA ASP A 317 -14.28 10.92 1.23
C ASP A 317 -15.23 11.27 0.06
N ILE A 318 -15.61 10.29 -0.77
CA ILE A 318 -16.58 10.50 -1.85
C ILE A 318 -17.94 10.92 -1.28
N ILE A 319 -18.42 10.28 -0.21
CA ILE A 319 -19.70 10.61 0.44
C ILE A 319 -19.65 12.01 1.07
N GLU A 320 -18.57 12.32 1.79
CA GLU A 320 -18.36 13.59 2.49
C GLU A 320 -18.14 14.76 1.53
N SER A 321 -17.62 14.51 0.32
CA SER A 321 -17.49 15.52 -0.72
C SER A 321 -18.82 16.10 -1.20
N VAL A 322 -19.94 15.40 -0.97
CA VAL A 322 -21.28 15.87 -1.35
C VAL A 322 -21.71 16.99 -0.38
N PRO A 323 -22.15 18.16 -0.88
CA PRO A 323 -22.66 19.22 -0.03
C PRO A 323 -23.86 18.76 0.82
N GLN A 324 -23.95 19.19 2.09
CA GLN A 324 -24.99 18.76 3.03
C GLN A 324 -26.43 18.92 2.51
N LYS A 325 -26.68 19.96 1.69
CA LYS A 325 -27.97 20.21 1.02
C LYS A 325 -28.39 19.15 0.00
N GLU A 326 -27.44 18.36 -0.50
CA GLU A 326 -27.60 17.31 -1.52
C GLU A 326 -27.45 15.90 -0.93
N HIS A 327 -27.31 15.77 0.39
CA HIS A 327 -27.22 14.46 1.07
C HIS A 327 -28.49 13.64 0.92
N PHE A 328 -29.64 14.29 0.71
CA PHE A 328 -30.93 13.62 0.49
C PHE A 328 -31.44 13.88 -0.94
N PRO A 329 -32.11 12.90 -1.57
CA PRO A 329 -32.43 11.59 -1.03
C PRO A 329 -31.21 10.67 -0.91
N CYS A 330 -31.23 9.74 0.05
CA CYS A 330 -30.15 8.77 0.26
C CYS A 330 -30.68 7.35 0.43
N VAL A 331 -29.75 6.40 0.34
CA VAL A 331 -30.00 4.97 0.53
C VAL A 331 -29.04 4.40 1.56
N PHE A 332 -29.54 3.53 2.43
CA PHE A 332 -28.75 2.82 3.42
C PHE A 332 -29.29 1.40 3.63
N LEU A 333 -28.47 0.53 4.24
CA LEU A 333 -28.89 -0.78 4.70
C LEU A 333 -29.11 -0.70 6.22
N ASP A 334 -30.33 -1.00 6.68
CA ASP A 334 -30.63 -0.93 8.11
C ASP A 334 -29.98 -2.13 8.84
N PRO A 335 -29.06 -1.91 9.80
CA PRO A 335 -28.35 -2.97 10.52
C PRO A 335 -29.27 -3.84 11.38
N THR A 336 -30.50 -3.41 11.65
CA THR A 336 -31.49 -4.21 12.39
C THR A 336 -32.16 -5.29 11.55
N LEU A 337 -31.92 -5.30 10.22
CA LEU A 337 -32.45 -6.31 9.32
C LEU A 337 -31.76 -7.66 9.55
N ASP A 338 -32.56 -8.66 9.92
CA ASP A 338 -32.10 -10.03 10.08
C ASP A 338 -32.17 -10.78 8.75
N PHE A 339 -31.01 -10.96 8.11
CA PHE A 339 -30.90 -11.74 6.89
C PHE A 339 -30.90 -13.25 7.14
N SER A 340 -30.79 -13.75 8.39
CA SER A 340 -30.65 -15.18 8.69
C SER A 340 -31.92 -16.00 8.50
N LYS A 341 -33.09 -15.35 8.37
CA LYS A 341 -34.38 -16.03 8.17
C LYS A 341 -34.57 -16.37 6.69
N VAL A 342 -34.57 -17.66 6.38
CA VAL A 342 -35.00 -18.20 5.09
C VAL A 342 -36.51 -17.94 4.96
N ASP A 343 -36.93 -17.20 3.93
CA ASP A 343 -38.35 -17.05 3.62
C ASP A 343 -38.96 -18.45 3.42
N ALA A 344 -40.03 -18.76 4.16
CA ALA A 344 -40.68 -20.08 4.25
C ALA A 344 -41.40 -20.54 2.95
N GLY A 345 -40.94 -20.08 1.78
CA GLY A 345 -41.53 -20.38 0.47
C GLY A 345 -40.56 -20.65 -0.67
N SER A 346 -39.23 -20.70 -0.43
CA SER A 346 -38.28 -21.08 -1.49
C SER A 346 -37.90 -22.56 -1.38
N THR A 347 -38.38 -23.36 -2.33
CA THR A 347 -38.17 -24.82 -2.42
C THR A 347 -36.83 -25.23 -3.04
N ASP A 348 -35.77 -24.42 -2.89
CA ASP A 348 -34.46 -24.79 -3.43
C ASP A 348 -33.39 -24.93 -2.33
N ASP A 349 -32.66 -26.02 -2.50
CA ASP A 349 -31.60 -26.64 -1.72
C ASP A 349 -30.43 -25.68 -1.44
N GLU A 350 -30.49 -24.85 -0.38
CA GLU A 350 -29.35 -24.03 0.06
C GLU A 350 -29.17 -24.06 1.59
N THR A 351 -28.29 -24.94 2.04
CA THR A 351 -27.80 -25.09 3.42
C THR A 351 -26.80 -24.02 3.86
N GLN A 352 -26.67 -22.89 3.14
CA GLN A 352 -25.80 -21.79 3.57
C GLN A 352 -26.61 -20.63 4.18
N PRO A 353 -26.26 -20.17 5.39
CA PRO A 353 -26.89 -19.00 5.98
C PRO A 353 -26.65 -17.78 5.09
N MET A 354 -27.73 -17.03 4.84
CA MET A 354 -27.79 -15.76 4.10
C MET A 354 -26.76 -14.68 4.52
N GLY A 355 -26.07 -14.86 5.65
CA GLY A 355 -25.57 -13.78 6.49
C GLY A 355 -24.26 -13.09 6.11
N LYS A 356 -23.44 -13.57 5.17
CA LYS A 356 -22.20 -12.85 4.80
C LYS A 356 -21.88 -12.99 3.32
N LEU A 357 -22.19 -11.96 2.53
CA LEU A 357 -21.48 -11.73 1.27
C LEU A 357 -20.09 -11.22 1.61
N THR A 358 -19.07 -11.78 0.97
CA THR A 358 -17.71 -11.26 1.06
C THR A 358 -17.48 -10.17 0.02
N ARG A 359 -16.43 -9.36 0.19
CA ARG A 359 -16.01 -8.39 -0.83
C ARG A 359 -15.73 -9.09 -2.17
N ALA A 360 -15.13 -10.29 -2.13
CA ALA A 360 -14.88 -11.09 -3.33
C ALA A 360 -16.20 -11.44 -4.05
N ASP A 361 -17.22 -11.91 -3.32
CA ASP A 361 -18.55 -12.17 -3.89
C ASP A 361 -19.12 -10.93 -4.58
N LEU A 362 -19.01 -9.76 -3.94
CA LEU A 362 -19.53 -8.50 -4.49
C LEU A 362 -18.78 -8.06 -5.76
N LEU A 363 -17.47 -8.29 -5.83
CA LEU A 363 -16.64 -7.94 -7.00
C LEU A 363 -16.85 -8.90 -8.18
N GLU A 364 -17.34 -10.12 -7.94
CA GLU A 364 -17.68 -11.09 -9.00
C GLU A 364 -18.80 -10.61 -9.93
N ILE A 365 -19.61 -9.62 -9.52
CA ILE A 365 -20.60 -8.99 -10.42
C ILE A 365 -19.95 -8.42 -11.69
N GLY A 366 -18.70 -7.95 -11.61
CA GLY A 366 -17.98 -7.39 -12.74
C GLY A 366 -17.27 -8.42 -13.62
N ARG A 367 -17.27 -9.70 -13.23
CA ARG A 367 -16.51 -10.79 -13.87
C ARG A 367 -17.42 -11.85 -14.44
N SER A 368 -18.21 -12.47 -13.55
CA SER A 368 -18.96 -13.69 -13.85
C SER A 368 -20.46 -13.50 -13.72
N CYS A 369 -20.94 -12.48 -13.02
CA CYS A 369 -22.37 -12.31 -12.74
C CYS A 369 -23.01 -13.60 -12.20
N ASP A 370 -22.30 -14.32 -11.29
CA ASP A 370 -22.73 -15.63 -10.78
C ASP A 370 -24.20 -15.57 -10.32
N PRO A 371 -25.11 -16.39 -10.89
CA PRO A 371 -26.52 -16.39 -10.55
C PRO A 371 -26.81 -16.56 -9.05
N ARG A 372 -25.98 -17.31 -8.31
CA ARG A 372 -26.11 -17.51 -6.86
C ARG A 372 -25.82 -16.22 -6.10
N VAL A 373 -24.74 -15.54 -6.47
CA VAL A 373 -24.35 -14.25 -5.90
C VAL A 373 -25.38 -13.17 -6.25
N LEU A 374 -25.81 -13.09 -7.52
CA LEU A 374 -26.83 -12.12 -7.96
C LEU A 374 -28.15 -12.30 -7.22
N ARG A 375 -28.57 -13.54 -6.94
CA ARG A 375 -29.80 -13.82 -6.18
C ARG A 375 -29.68 -13.33 -4.74
N ARG A 376 -28.57 -13.64 -4.06
CA ARG A 376 -28.29 -13.19 -2.69
C ARG A 376 -28.20 -11.65 -2.62
N LEU A 377 -27.43 -11.05 -3.53
CA LEU A 377 -27.29 -9.61 -3.64
C LEU A 377 -28.64 -8.94 -3.94
N GLY A 378 -29.43 -9.48 -4.86
CA GLY A 378 -30.75 -8.95 -5.21
C GLY A 378 -31.71 -8.93 -4.02
N ARG A 379 -31.68 -9.95 -3.15
CA ARG A 379 -32.46 -9.98 -1.90
C ARG A 379 -32.04 -8.89 -0.92
N ILE A 380 -30.75 -8.52 -0.88
CA ILE A 380 -30.26 -7.43 -0.03
C ILE A 380 -30.64 -6.08 -0.63
N LEU A 381 -30.46 -5.90 -1.95
CA LEU A 381 -30.78 -4.64 -2.64
C LEU A 381 -32.26 -4.26 -2.50
N THR A 382 -33.18 -5.23 -2.54
CA THR A 382 -34.62 -4.96 -2.34
C THR A 382 -35.00 -4.59 -0.91
N ARG A 383 -34.07 -4.73 0.05
CA ARG A 383 -34.24 -4.34 1.46
C ARG A 383 -33.51 -3.04 1.80
N LEU A 384 -32.90 -2.39 0.82
CA LEU A 384 -32.32 -1.07 1.00
C LEU A 384 -33.40 -0.05 1.39
N SER A 385 -33.12 0.74 2.41
CA SER A 385 -34.00 1.81 2.87
C SER A 385 -33.72 3.08 2.07
N TYR A 386 -34.77 3.67 1.51
CA TYR A 386 -34.72 4.93 0.79
C TYR A 386 -35.31 6.04 1.64
N VAL A 387 -34.58 7.15 1.78
CA VAL A 387 -34.98 8.28 2.60
C VAL A 387 -35.01 9.55 1.76
N ARG A 388 -36.15 10.23 1.72
CA ARG A 388 -36.33 11.42 0.88
C ARG A 388 -35.78 12.69 1.55
N LYS A 389 -35.94 12.83 2.86
CA LYS A 389 -35.49 13.99 3.65
C LYS A 389 -34.92 13.55 4.99
N ALA A 390 -34.09 14.39 5.60
CA ALA A 390 -33.46 14.09 6.90
C ALA A 390 -34.46 13.72 8.01
N GLY A 391 -35.63 14.36 8.05
CA GLY A 391 -36.67 14.05 9.05
C GLY A 391 -37.37 12.71 8.86
N ASP A 392 -37.17 12.03 7.72
CA ASP A 392 -37.73 10.71 7.44
C ASP A 392 -36.79 9.57 7.94
N LEU A 393 -35.63 9.91 8.52
CA LEU A 393 -34.69 8.92 9.07
C LEU A 393 -35.27 8.26 10.33
N PRO A 394 -35.19 6.93 10.45
CA PRO A 394 -35.46 6.25 11.71
C PRO A 394 -34.54 6.76 12.83
N GLU A 395 -35.06 6.86 14.06
CA GLU A 395 -34.33 7.42 15.20
C GLU A 395 -33.03 6.66 15.51
N HIS A 396 -33.02 5.33 15.34
CA HIS A 396 -31.83 4.49 15.54
C HIS A 396 -30.76 4.67 14.46
N ILE A 397 -31.08 5.32 13.34
CA ILE A 397 -30.17 5.60 12.22
C ILE A 397 -29.77 7.09 12.17
N ALA A 398 -30.65 7.98 12.64
CA ALA A 398 -30.39 9.42 12.64
C ALA A 398 -29.15 9.80 13.46
N ASN A 399 -28.86 9.05 14.52
CA ASN A 399 -27.74 9.30 15.43
C ASN A 399 -26.45 8.55 15.06
N THR A 400 -26.44 7.78 13.95
CA THR A 400 -25.24 7.01 13.55
C THR A 400 -24.34 7.80 12.61
N THR A 401 -23.03 7.55 12.70
CA THR A 401 -22.05 8.12 11.76
C THR A 401 -22.11 7.43 10.39
N SER A 402 -21.48 8.03 9.37
CA SER A 402 -21.31 7.38 8.05
C SER A 402 -20.42 6.14 8.10
N GLU A 403 -19.54 6.05 9.11
CA GLU A 403 -18.70 4.86 9.35
C GLU A 403 -19.52 3.70 9.92
N GLU A 404 -20.50 3.99 10.80
CA GLU A 404 -21.37 2.97 11.42
C GLU A 404 -22.47 2.50 10.47
N VAL A 405 -23.18 3.44 9.85
CA VAL A 405 -24.24 3.17 8.87
C VAL A 405 -24.07 4.12 7.68
N PRO A 406 -23.45 3.65 6.60
CA PRO A 406 -23.22 4.48 5.41
C PRO A 406 -24.54 4.89 4.77
N LYS A 407 -24.74 6.20 4.63
CA LYS A 407 -25.93 6.81 3.99
C LYS A 407 -25.50 7.36 2.64
N ILE A 408 -25.73 6.60 1.56
CA ILE A 408 -25.22 6.94 0.22
C ILE A 408 -26.16 7.96 -0.45
N PRO A 409 -25.72 9.21 -0.72
CA PRO A 409 -26.56 10.21 -1.37
C PRO A 409 -26.82 9.87 -2.84
N LEU A 410 -28.08 9.96 -3.27
CA LEU A 410 -28.45 9.73 -4.67
C LEU A 410 -27.89 10.80 -5.62
N ALA A 411 -27.50 11.97 -5.09
CA ALA A 411 -26.81 13.02 -5.84
C ALA A 411 -25.53 12.50 -6.53
N LEU A 412 -24.85 11.51 -5.94
CA LEU A 412 -23.68 10.84 -6.52
C LEU A 412 -23.98 10.16 -7.87
N ALA A 413 -25.24 9.91 -8.22
CA ALA A 413 -25.61 9.31 -9.51
C ALA A 413 -25.56 10.34 -10.66
N THR A 414 -25.39 11.62 -10.35
CA THR A 414 -25.36 12.70 -11.34
C THR A 414 -23.97 12.87 -11.96
N GLN A 415 -23.93 13.49 -13.14
CA GLN A 415 -22.68 13.80 -13.82
C GLN A 415 -21.82 14.83 -13.06
N ALA A 416 -22.44 15.75 -12.30
CA ALA A 416 -21.73 16.74 -11.50
C ALA A 416 -20.83 16.10 -10.44
N HIS A 417 -21.26 14.96 -9.89
CA HIS A 417 -20.54 14.15 -8.92
C HIS A 417 -19.83 12.95 -9.57
N GLY A 418 -19.58 12.99 -10.88
CA GLY A 418 -18.82 11.95 -11.58
C GLY A 418 -19.46 10.56 -11.59
N ARG A 419 -20.78 10.44 -11.39
CA ARG A 419 -21.54 9.18 -11.43
C ARG A 419 -20.99 8.10 -10.48
N GLN A 420 -20.63 8.48 -9.26
CA GLN A 420 -20.01 7.59 -8.28
C GLN A 420 -21.00 6.70 -7.53
N PHE A 421 -22.31 6.98 -7.57
CA PHE A 421 -23.31 6.29 -6.74
C PHE A 421 -23.24 4.76 -6.87
N TRP A 422 -23.28 4.23 -8.09
CA TRP A 422 -23.23 2.79 -8.32
C TRP A 422 -21.86 2.17 -8.04
N ARG A 423 -20.80 2.99 -8.03
CA ARG A 423 -19.45 2.54 -7.69
C ARG A 423 -19.32 2.28 -6.20
N VAL A 424 -19.97 3.09 -5.37
CA VAL A 424 -19.84 3.04 -3.91
C VAL A 424 -21.01 2.35 -3.21
N LEU A 425 -22.13 2.10 -3.90
CA LEU A 425 -23.35 1.56 -3.28
C LEU A 425 -23.11 0.28 -2.45
N LEU A 426 -22.26 -0.64 -2.91
CA LEU A 426 -22.02 -1.91 -2.21
C LEU A 426 -21.22 -1.77 -0.91
N HIS A 427 -20.68 -0.59 -0.63
CA HIS A 427 -20.09 -0.23 0.67
C HIS A 427 -21.10 -0.38 1.82
N VAL A 428 -22.42 -0.23 1.56
CA VAL A 428 -23.47 -0.46 2.58
C VAL A 428 -23.61 -1.92 3.01
N ILE A 429 -23.08 -2.87 2.22
CA ILE A 429 -23.15 -4.31 2.49
C ILE A 429 -21.82 -4.78 3.09
N VAL A 430 -20.72 -4.47 2.41
CA VAL A 430 -19.36 -4.76 2.87
C VAL A 430 -18.55 -3.47 2.75
N PRO A 431 -18.14 -2.85 3.88
CA PRO A 431 -17.34 -1.65 3.88
C PRO A 431 -16.12 -1.75 2.95
N GLY A 432 -15.79 -0.64 2.32
CA GLY A 432 -14.69 -0.51 1.37
C GLY A 432 -14.90 -1.11 0.00
N THR A 433 -16.09 -1.66 -0.30
CA THR A 433 -16.37 -2.17 -1.65
C THR A 433 -16.53 -1.01 -2.64
N LEU A 434 -15.56 -0.86 -3.55
CA LEU A 434 -15.58 0.11 -4.63
C LEU A 434 -15.57 -0.60 -6.00
N LEU A 435 -16.61 -0.38 -6.79
CA LEU A 435 -16.75 -0.99 -8.11
C LEU A 435 -16.04 -0.17 -9.21
N THR A 436 -15.56 -0.90 -10.21
CA THR A 436 -15.21 -0.31 -11.51
C THR A 436 -16.48 0.20 -12.21
N SER A 437 -16.35 1.16 -13.13
CA SER A 437 -17.49 1.72 -13.86
C SER A 437 -18.35 0.66 -14.55
N ARG A 438 -17.73 -0.40 -15.10
CA ARG A 438 -18.47 -1.49 -15.75
C ARG A 438 -19.25 -2.35 -14.77
N ALA A 439 -18.63 -2.71 -13.64
CA ALA A 439 -19.31 -3.46 -12.58
C ALA A 439 -20.45 -2.64 -11.95
N ALA A 440 -20.26 -1.33 -11.82
CA ALA A 440 -21.29 -0.39 -11.39
C ALA A 440 -22.48 -0.34 -12.37
N ALA A 441 -22.23 -0.34 -13.68
CA ALA A 441 -23.28 -0.43 -14.69
C ALA A 441 -24.04 -1.77 -14.62
N LEU A 442 -23.35 -2.90 -14.42
CA LEU A 442 -24.01 -4.21 -14.20
C LEU A 442 -24.85 -4.26 -12.93
N LEU A 443 -24.39 -3.62 -11.85
CA LEU A 443 -25.18 -3.45 -10.63
C LEU A 443 -26.46 -2.65 -10.89
N SER A 444 -26.36 -1.56 -11.66
CA SER A 444 -27.52 -0.76 -12.06
C SER A 444 -28.51 -1.57 -12.93
N ALA A 445 -28.00 -2.43 -13.81
CA ALA A 445 -28.82 -3.36 -14.61
C ALA A 445 -29.60 -4.34 -13.70
N LEU A 446 -28.93 -4.90 -12.69
CA LEU A 446 -29.57 -5.75 -11.68
C LEU A 446 -30.67 -5.00 -10.94
N THR A 447 -30.41 -3.76 -10.51
CA THR A 447 -31.41 -2.94 -9.83
C THR A 447 -32.63 -2.65 -10.70
N LEU A 448 -32.45 -2.39 -12.00
CA LEU A 448 -33.55 -2.22 -12.94
C LEU A 448 -34.36 -3.50 -13.12
N ARG A 449 -33.68 -4.63 -13.32
CA ARG A 449 -34.31 -5.95 -13.44
C ARG A 449 -35.15 -6.30 -12.21
N LEU A 450 -34.68 -5.93 -11.01
CA LEU A 450 -35.39 -6.14 -9.75
C LEU A 450 -36.56 -5.17 -9.54
N GLY A 451 -36.66 -4.10 -10.34
CA GLY A 451 -37.75 -3.13 -10.25
C GLY A 451 -37.72 -2.26 -8.99
N ILE A 452 -36.53 -1.93 -8.47
CA ILE A 452 -36.39 -1.10 -7.25
C ILE A 452 -36.74 0.35 -7.58
N ALA A 453 -38.02 0.70 -7.42
CA ALA A 453 -38.59 1.96 -7.90
C ALA A 453 -37.83 3.24 -7.47
N PRO A 454 -37.38 3.41 -6.21
CA PRO A 454 -36.66 4.63 -5.82
C PRO A 454 -35.32 4.83 -6.53
N LEU A 455 -34.73 3.76 -7.06
CA LEU A 455 -33.44 3.77 -7.74
C LEU A 455 -33.55 3.67 -9.26
N ALA A 456 -34.75 3.46 -9.80
CA ALA A 456 -34.96 3.21 -11.23
C ALA A 456 -34.35 4.30 -12.12
N GLN A 457 -34.66 5.58 -11.85
CA GLN A 457 -34.12 6.69 -12.66
C GLN A 457 -32.59 6.79 -12.58
N ALA A 458 -31.99 6.56 -11.41
CA ALA A 458 -30.54 6.58 -11.25
C ALA A 458 -29.88 5.41 -11.99
N ALA A 459 -30.54 4.25 -12.04
CA ALA A 459 -30.04 3.07 -12.72
C ALA A 459 -30.16 3.21 -14.25
N GLU A 460 -31.27 3.76 -14.75
CA GLU A 460 -31.46 4.10 -16.17
C GLU A 460 -30.36 5.03 -16.68
N ARG A 461 -30.07 6.11 -15.94
CA ARG A 461 -29.03 7.08 -16.31
C ARG A 461 -27.64 6.46 -16.39
N GLU A 462 -27.35 5.48 -15.53
CA GLU A 462 -26.07 4.78 -15.52
C GLU A 462 -25.97 3.85 -16.73
N MET A 463 -26.99 3.01 -16.95
CA MET A 463 -27.08 2.13 -18.12
C MET A 463 -26.95 2.88 -19.44
N LEU A 464 -27.66 3.99 -19.59
CA LEU A 464 -27.57 4.85 -20.78
C LEU A 464 -26.18 5.43 -20.99
N SER A 465 -25.41 5.69 -19.93
CA SER A 465 -24.03 6.18 -20.04
C SER A 465 -23.03 5.13 -20.53
N PHE A 466 -23.43 3.86 -20.48
CA PHE A 466 -22.69 2.70 -20.95
C PHE A 466 -23.16 2.17 -22.31
N LYS A 467 -24.23 2.74 -22.88
CA LYS A 467 -24.84 2.29 -24.14
C LYS A 467 -23.85 2.08 -25.29
N ASN A 468 -22.81 2.89 -25.40
CA ASN A 468 -21.78 2.80 -26.46
C ASN A 468 -20.44 2.22 -25.96
N LYS A 469 -20.44 1.54 -24.81
CA LYS A 469 -19.21 1.07 -24.12
C LYS A 469 -19.23 -0.42 -23.79
N TRP A 470 -20.29 -1.13 -24.16
CA TRP A 470 -20.43 -2.54 -23.85
C TRP A 470 -19.55 -3.41 -24.75
N ASN A 471 -19.40 -3.05 -26.02
CA ASN A 471 -18.55 -3.80 -26.92
C ASN A 471 -17.66 -2.86 -27.75
N ASP A 472 -16.41 -3.26 -27.94
CA ASP A 472 -15.46 -2.61 -28.84
C ASP A 472 -15.15 -3.59 -29.98
N VAL A 473 -15.45 -3.20 -31.22
CA VAL A 473 -15.24 -4.05 -32.39
C VAL A 473 -13.75 -4.24 -32.69
N GLU A 474 -12.89 -3.32 -32.24
CA GLU A 474 -11.44 -3.40 -32.44
C GLU A 474 -10.76 -4.32 -31.42
N ILE A 475 -11.39 -4.54 -30.26
CA ILE A 475 -10.85 -5.36 -29.16
C ILE A 475 -11.90 -6.40 -28.76
N PRO A 476 -11.81 -7.65 -29.28
CA PRO A 476 -12.76 -8.70 -28.94
C PRO A 476 -12.75 -8.98 -27.43
N GLU A 477 -13.87 -8.69 -26.77
CA GLU A 477 -14.04 -8.98 -25.34
C GLU A 477 -14.78 -10.31 -25.12
N THR A 478 -14.28 -11.14 -24.21
CA THR A 478 -14.97 -12.35 -23.77
C THR A 478 -15.96 -12.03 -22.66
N TRP A 479 -17.23 -12.42 -22.88
CA TRP A 479 -18.33 -12.14 -21.96
C TRP A 479 -18.83 -13.42 -21.28
N ALA A 480 -19.07 -13.33 -19.97
CA ALA A 480 -19.84 -14.35 -19.27
C ALA A 480 -21.32 -14.26 -19.71
N VAL A 481 -21.91 -15.40 -20.10
CA VAL A 481 -23.31 -15.49 -20.58
C VAL A 481 -24.30 -14.88 -19.59
N SER A 482 -24.09 -15.13 -18.29
CA SER A 482 -24.86 -14.56 -17.19
C SER A 482 -24.87 -13.03 -17.16
N CYS A 483 -23.77 -12.36 -17.51
CA CYS A 483 -23.73 -10.91 -17.60
C CYS A 483 -24.53 -10.41 -18.81
N LEU A 484 -24.44 -11.08 -19.95
CA LEU A 484 -25.24 -10.75 -21.14
C LEU A 484 -26.74 -10.92 -20.86
N SER A 485 -27.13 -12.05 -20.25
CA SER A 485 -28.52 -12.30 -19.86
C SER A 485 -29.07 -11.26 -18.89
N LEU A 486 -28.23 -10.76 -17.97
CA LEU A 486 -28.60 -9.69 -17.05
C LEU A 486 -28.89 -8.37 -17.78
N LEU A 487 -28.03 -7.99 -18.73
CA LEU A 487 -28.19 -6.77 -19.53
C LEU A 487 -29.46 -6.83 -20.40
N LEU A 488 -29.70 -7.95 -21.08
CA LEU A 488 -30.93 -8.16 -21.86
C LEU A 488 -32.17 -8.07 -20.98
N SER A 489 -32.17 -8.73 -19.83
CA SER A 489 -33.29 -8.70 -18.88
C SER A 489 -33.59 -7.28 -18.37
N ALA A 490 -32.55 -6.47 -18.15
CA ALA A 490 -32.69 -5.08 -17.74
C ALA A 490 -33.28 -4.21 -18.87
N ASP A 491 -32.82 -4.38 -20.11
CA ASP A 491 -33.37 -3.68 -21.29
C ASP A 491 -34.84 -4.03 -21.51
N GLU A 492 -35.23 -5.31 -21.42
CA GLU A 492 -36.63 -5.73 -21.48
C GLU A 492 -37.49 -5.10 -20.38
N THR A 493 -36.98 -5.06 -19.15
CA THR A 493 -37.71 -4.49 -18.02
C THR A 493 -37.92 -2.99 -18.20
N TYR A 494 -36.90 -2.30 -18.72
CA TYR A 494 -36.99 -0.88 -19.08
C TYR A 494 -38.05 -0.64 -20.17
N HIS A 495 -38.07 -1.47 -21.22
CA HIS A 495 -39.09 -1.39 -22.27
C HIS A 495 -40.51 -1.59 -21.72
N LYS A 496 -40.73 -2.64 -20.93
CA LYS A 496 -42.03 -2.93 -20.31
C LYS A 496 -42.51 -1.78 -19.42
N ASN A 497 -41.60 -1.14 -18.68
CA ASN A 497 -41.92 0.01 -17.84
C ASN A 497 -42.24 1.25 -18.68
N SER A 498 -41.48 1.52 -19.74
CA SER A 498 -41.75 2.64 -20.66
C SER A 498 -43.12 2.51 -21.35
N GLU A 499 -43.48 1.29 -21.77
CA GLU A 499 -44.79 0.99 -22.36
C GLU A 499 -45.94 1.18 -21.36
N ARG A 500 -45.76 0.76 -20.10
CA ARG A 500 -46.73 1.01 -19.03
C ARG A 500 -46.92 2.49 -18.74
N THR A 501 -45.86 3.28 -18.71
CA THR A 501 -45.96 4.75 -18.50
C THR A 501 -46.62 5.46 -19.69
N LYS A 502 -46.44 4.96 -20.92
CA LYS A 502 -47.11 5.47 -22.12
C LYS A 502 -48.60 5.12 -22.19
N ALA A 503 -49.02 4.01 -21.55
CA ALA A 503 -50.42 3.58 -21.49
C ALA A 503 -51.27 4.34 -20.45
N ASP A 504 -50.66 5.22 -19.64
CA ASP A 504 -51.33 6.00 -18.61
C ASP A 504 -51.95 7.28 -19.24
N PRO A 505 -53.28 7.46 -19.25
CA PRO A 505 -53.98 8.49 -20.05
C PRO A 505 -53.68 9.94 -19.64
N ALA A 506 -52.97 10.16 -18.53
CA ALA A 506 -52.59 11.48 -18.02
C ALA A 506 -51.33 12.10 -18.70
N ASN A 507 -50.60 11.36 -19.53
CA ASN A 507 -49.29 11.79 -20.08
C ASN A 507 -49.16 11.61 -21.60
N SER A 508 -50.21 11.93 -22.36
CA SER A 508 -50.24 11.88 -23.82
C SER A 508 -49.57 13.11 -24.47
N GLY A 509 -48.24 13.22 -24.31
CA GLY A 509 -47.39 14.17 -25.05
C GLY A 509 -46.41 13.43 -25.99
N GLU A 510 -46.31 13.92 -27.23
CA GLU A 510 -45.45 13.50 -28.37
C GLU A 510 -44.58 12.23 -28.20
N ALA A 511 -44.91 11.22 -29.02
CA ALA A 511 -44.22 9.95 -29.10
C ALA A 511 -42.74 10.10 -29.52
N LYS A 512 -41.83 10.10 -28.55
CA LYS A 512 -40.42 9.74 -28.77
C LYS A 512 -40.28 8.21 -28.79
N GLU A 513 -39.56 7.70 -29.79
CA GLU A 513 -39.21 6.27 -29.91
C GLU A 513 -38.68 5.75 -28.57
N PRO A 514 -39.02 4.50 -28.17
CA PRO A 514 -38.49 3.91 -26.96
C PRO A 514 -36.96 3.81 -27.06
N THR A 515 -36.26 4.60 -26.24
CA THR A 515 -34.80 4.63 -26.16
C THR A 515 -34.29 3.36 -25.46
N SER A 516 -34.01 2.29 -26.20
CA SER A 516 -33.36 1.08 -25.63
C SER A 516 -32.08 1.45 -24.88
N LEU A 517 -31.82 0.73 -23.77
CA LEU A 517 -30.61 0.86 -22.95
C LEU A 517 -29.38 0.30 -23.68
N LEU A 518 -29.60 -0.64 -24.61
CA LEU A 518 -28.57 -1.24 -25.44
C LEU A 518 -28.62 -0.67 -26.87
N ASN A 519 -27.50 -0.74 -27.58
CA ASN A 519 -27.50 -0.52 -29.02
C ASN A 519 -28.02 -1.75 -29.76
N ARG A 520 -28.52 -1.58 -30.99
CA ARG A 520 -29.03 -2.69 -31.81
C ARG A 520 -27.97 -3.76 -32.06
N SER A 521 -26.73 -3.35 -32.28
CA SER A 521 -25.59 -4.26 -32.47
C SER A 521 -25.32 -5.11 -31.23
N ASP A 522 -25.30 -4.48 -30.05
CA ASP A 522 -25.02 -5.16 -28.79
C ASP A 522 -26.15 -6.12 -28.43
N ARG A 523 -27.39 -5.68 -28.59
CA ARG A 523 -28.57 -6.53 -28.36
C ARG A 523 -28.54 -7.78 -29.25
N ALA A 524 -28.28 -7.62 -30.54
CA ALA A 524 -28.21 -8.74 -31.48
C ALA A 524 -27.02 -9.68 -31.22
N LEU A 525 -25.94 -9.19 -30.58
CA LEU A 525 -24.80 -9.99 -30.19
C LEU A 525 -25.04 -10.76 -28.88
N PHE A 526 -25.88 -10.20 -27.99
CA PHE A 526 -26.13 -10.76 -26.66
C PHE A 526 -27.26 -11.80 -26.65
N GLU A 527 -28.18 -11.72 -27.60
CA GLU A 527 -29.22 -12.73 -27.91
C GLU A 527 -28.58 -13.98 -28.54
#